data_AF-A0A7X6VFY6-F1
#
_entry.id   AF-A0A7X6VFY6-F1
#
_cell.length_a   1.000
_cell.length_b   1.000
_cell.length_c   1.000
_cell.angle_alpha   90.00
_cell.angle_beta   90.00
_cell.angle_gamma   90.00
#
_symmetry.space_group_name_H-M   'P 1'
#
loop_
_entity.id
_entity.type
_entity.pdbx_description
1 polymer ?
#
loop_
_entity_poly.entity_id
_entity_poly.type
_entity_poly.pdbx_seq_one_letter_code
_entity_poly.pdbx_strand_id
1 'polypeptide(L)'
;DLMEEVIASENINKTVRVYESKNKCQKSDVVNRKCLQHSFIATHLRVFEKTIGAYHDGQYNIAVIGFISVIDSVLSEASSNLTHKPLERCKIILDKIAEKDALDSEEYAIITLGLTFQAVVDTSFKTIPFSESEPKYLNRNWIMHGRSKKKKTRLDCIKLINFLYGIILIDELSRKEAG
;
A
#
# COMPACT_ATOMS: atom_id res chain seq x y z
N ASP A 1 -17.47 -10.15 -5.13
CA ASP A 1 -15.99 -10.10 -4.95
C ASP A 1 -15.58 -8.79 -4.24
N LEU A 2 -14.45 -8.71 -3.51
CA LEU A 2 -13.98 -7.41 -2.94
C LEU A 2 -13.80 -6.38 -4.06
N MET A 3 -13.35 -6.85 -5.22
CA MET A 3 -13.21 -6.01 -6.41
C MET A 3 -14.53 -5.39 -6.85
N GLU A 4 -15.58 -6.19 -7.05
CA GLU A 4 -16.91 -5.70 -7.44
C GLU A 4 -17.47 -4.71 -6.42
N GLU A 5 -17.29 -4.97 -5.12
CA GLU A 5 -17.74 -4.05 -4.06
C GLU A 5 -16.94 -2.73 -4.06
N VAL A 6 -15.63 -2.76 -4.38
CA VAL A 6 -14.77 -1.56 -4.46
C VAL A 6 -15.08 -0.73 -5.71
N ILE A 7 -15.35 -1.36 -6.85
CA ILE A 7 -15.73 -0.71 -8.10
C ILE A 7 -17.08 0.00 -7.98
N ALA A 8 -18.07 -0.65 -7.36
CA ALA A 8 -19.41 -0.09 -7.18
C ALA A 8 -19.51 0.95 -6.04
N SER A 9 -18.39 1.25 -5.37
CA SER A 9 -18.39 1.97 -4.10
C SER A 9 -18.00 3.43 -4.27
N GLU A 10 -18.92 4.34 -3.93
CA GLU A 10 -18.63 5.77 -3.75
C GLU A 10 -17.64 6.06 -2.60
N ASN A 11 -17.38 5.08 -1.71
CA ASN A 11 -16.47 5.25 -0.58
C ASN A 11 -15.63 3.99 -0.32
N ILE A 12 -14.49 3.90 -1.00
CA ILE A 12 -13.52 2.79 -0.94
C ILE A 12 -13.13 2.46 0.51
N ASN A 13 -13.01 3.46 1.39
CA ASN A 13 -12.66 3.25 2.80
C ASN A 13 -13.75 2.50 3.57
N LYS A 14 -15.02 2.78 3.30
CA LYS A 14 -16.16 2.08 3.90
C LYS A 14 -16.21 0.64 3.42
N THR A 15 -15.96 0.42 2.14
CA THR A 15 -15.98 -0.90 1.51
C THR A 15 -14.87 -1.80 2.01
N VAL A 16 -13.62 -1.34 2.02
CA VAL A 16 -12.48 -2.08 2.60
C VAL A 16 -12.76 -2.42 4.07
N ARG A 17 -13.32 -1.49 4.85
CA ARG A 17 -13.65 -1.72 6.26
C ARG A 17 -14.74 -2.76 6.45
N VAL A 18 -15.82 -2.70 5.68
CA VAL A 18 -16.95 -3.66 5.75
C VAL A 18 -16.49 -5.05 5.33
N TYR A 19 -15.70 -5.14 4.25
CA TYR A 19 -15.20 -6.40 3.73
C TYR A 19 -14.21 -7.09 4.68
N GLU A 20 -13.29 -6.34 5.28
CA GLU A 20 -12.34 -6.86 6.27
C GLU A 20 -13.03 -7.31 7.57
N SER A 21 -14.06 -6.57 8.00
CA SER A 21 -14.86 -6.92 9.17
C SER A 21 -15.65 -8.21 8.95
N LYS A 22 -16.19 -8.42 7.74
CA LYS A 22 -16.87 -9.67 7.36
C LYS A 22 -15.93 -10.88 7.32
N ASN A 23 -14.65 -10.68 6.98
CA ASN A 23 -13.67 -11.76 6.80
C ASN A 23 -12.69 -11.95 7.97
N LYS A 24 -12.96 -11.33 9.14
CA LYS A 24 -12.10 -11.39 10.35
C LYS A 24 -10.61 -11.08 10.07
N CYS A 25 -10.31 -10.26 9.06
CA CYS A 25 -8.96 -9.90 8.64
C CYS A 25 -8.04 -11.05 8.16
N GLN A 26 -8.57 -12.24 7.87
CA GLN A 26 -7.79 -13.37 7.35
C GLN A 26 -7.08 -13.04 6.03
N LYS A 27 -7.62 -12.11 5.24
CA LYS A 27 -6.99 -11.67 3.98
C LYS A 27 -5.72 -10.85 4.21
N SER A 28 -5.68 -9.95 5.20
CA SER A 28 -4.45 -9.21 5.51
C SER A 28 -3.28 -10.14 5.88
N ASP A 29 -3.58 -11.27 6.53
CA ASP A 29 -2.57 -12.27 6.91
C ASP A 29 -2.09 -13.09 5.70
N VAL A 30 -3.00 -13.42 4.78
CA VAL A 30 -2.65 -14.04 3.50
C VAL A 30 -1.75 -13.11 2.67
N VAL A 31 -2.11 -11.83 2.60
CA VAL A 31 -1.33 -10.82 1.88
C VAL A 31 0.06 -10.66 2.49
N ASN A 32 0.15 -10.55 3.82
CA ASN A 32 1.44 -10.48 4.51
C ASN A 32 2.33 -11.70 4.22
N ARG A 33 1.76 -12.91 4.23
CA ARG A 33 2.50 -14.14 3.88
C ARG A 33 3.01 -14.13 2.45
N LYS A 34 2.22 -13.65 1.48
CA LYS A 34 2.67 -13.48 0.10
C LYS A 34 3.82 -12.48 0.01
N CYS A 35 3.70 -11.32 0.67
CA CYS A 35 4.76 -10.32 0.71
C CYS A 35 6.06 -10.89 1.30
N LEU A 36 5.99 -11.65 2.41
CA LEU A 36 7.17 -12.26 3.06
C LEU A 36 8.01 -13.15 2.13
N GLN A 37 7.39 -13.71 1.08
CA GLN A 37 8.06 -14.58 0.12
C GLN A 37 8.68 -13.81 -1.06
N HIS A 38 8.37 -12.52 -1.22
CA HIS A 38 8.82 -11.73 -2.35
C HIS A 38 10.24 -11.19 -2.15
N SER A 39 11.04 -11.17 -3.23
CA SER A 39 12.45 -10.77 -3.20
C SER A 39 12.66 -9.34 -2.70
N PHE A 40 11.76 -8.41 -3.02
CA PHE A 40 11.83 -7.01 -2.55
C PHE A 40 11.73 -6.86 -1.03
N ILE A 41 11.20 -7.86 -0.31
CA ILE A 41 11.13 -7.84 1.15
C ILE A 41 12.43 -8.32 1.79
N ALA A 42 13.29 -9.05 1.08
CA ALA A 42 14.48 -9.70 1.65
C ALA A 42 15.37 -8.72 2.43
N THR A 43 15.62 -7.53 1.89
CA THR A 43 16.47 -6.49 2.50
C THR A 43 15.89 -5.95 3.82
N HIS A 44 14.56 -5.98 3.99
CA HIS A 44 13.86 -5.44 5.16
C HIS A 44 13.06 -6.51 5.91
N LEU A 45 13.36 -7.79 5.72
CA LEU A 45 12.59 -8.92 6.24
C LEU A 45 12.36 -8.80 7.75
N ARG A 46 13.44 -8.55 8.51
CA ARG A 46 13.37 -8.42 9.97
C ARG A 46 12.47 -7.25 10.40
N VAL A 47 12.52 -6.13 9.68
CA VAL A 47 11.64 -4.97 9.96
C VAL A 47 10.19 -5.36 9.68
N PHE A 48 9.94 -6.04 8.56
CA PHE A 48 8.61 -6.45 8.17
C PHE A 48 7.99 -7.47 9.13
N GLU A 49 8.74 -8.49 9.58
CA GLU A 49 8.28 -9.45 10.58
C GLU A 49 7.88 -8.78 11.90
N LYS A 50 8.73 -7.86 12.40
CA LYS A 50 8.41 -7.10 13.62
C LYS A 50 7.21 -6.17 13.42
N THR A 51 7.05 -5.62 12.23
CA THR A 51 5.89 -4.80 11.86
C THR A 51 4.60 -5.62 11.88
N ILE A 52 4.64 -6.84 11.33
CA ILE A 52 3.52 -7.79 11.36
C ILE A 52 3.18 -8.17 12.80
N GLY A 53 4.18 -8.47 13.63
CA GLY A 53 3.97 -8.72 15.08
C GLY A 53 3.27 -7.55 15.77
N ALA A 54 3.78 -6.33 15.59
CA ALA A 54 3.16 -5.12 16.14
C ALA A 54 1.72 -4.90 15.64
N TYR A 55 1.43 -5.24 14.38
CA TYR A 55 0.08 -5.18 13.82
C TYR A 55 -0.86 -6.17 14.54
N HIS A 56 -0.44 -7.42 14.76
CA HIS A 56 -1.23 -8.43 15.45
C HIS A 56 -1.45 -8.10 16.93
N ASP A 57 -0.46 -7.51 17.58
CA ASP A 57 -0.52 -7.09 18.99
C ASP A 57 -1.33 -5.80 19.21
N GLY A 58 -1.93 -5.24 18.15
CA GLY A 58 -2.72 -4.01 18.22
C GLY A 58 -1.87 -2.73 18.38
N GLN A 59 -0.55 -2.82 18.23
CA GLN A 59 0.39 -1.71 18.32
C GLN A 59 0.44 -0.91 17.00
N TYR A 60 -0.71 -0.43 16.54
CA TYR A 60 -0.88 0.15 15.20
C TYR A 60 -0.01 1.38 14.92
N ASN A 61 0.31 2.19 15.93
CA ASN A 61 1.21 3.33 15.76
C ASN A 61 2.61 2.88 15.31
N ILE A 62 3.13 1.81 15.93
CA ILE A 62 4.44 1.22 15.60
C ILE A 62 4.35 0.50 14.26
N ALA A 63 3.28 -0.29 14.06
CA ALA A 63 3.07 -1.02 12.82
C ALA A 63 3.01 -0.09 11.60
N VAL A 64 2.32 1.05 11.68
CA VAL A 64 2.26 2.03 10.57
C VAL A 64 3.65 2.55 10.20
N ILE A 65 4.51 2.87 11.17
CA ILE A 65 5.89 3.33 10.91
C ILE A 65 6.69 2.23 10.20
N GLY A 66 6.59 1.00 10.71
CA GLY A 66 7.26 -0.15 10.11
C GLY A 66 6.79 -0.42 8.68
N PHE A 67 5.48 -0.40 8.43
CA PHE A 67 4.92 -0.61 7.09
C PHE A 67 5.38 0.49 6.12
N ILE A 68 5.36 1.75 6.53
CA ILE A 68 5.85 2.85 5.68
C ILE A 68 7.32 2.64 5.31
N SER A 69 8.16 2.27 6.27
CA SER A 69 9.59 1.99 6.02
C SER A 69 9.79 0.85 5.02
N VAL A 70 9.02 -0.24 5.14
CA VAL A 70 9.08 -1.37 4.21
C VAL A 70 8.58 -0.96 2.83
N ILE A 71 7.47 -0.21 2.76
CA ILE A 71 6.91 0.31 1.51
C ILE A 71 7.93 1.19 0.79
N ASP A 72 8.66 2.05 1.50
CA ASP A 72 9.69 2.90 0.89
C ASP A 72 10.82 2.11 0.24
N SER A 73 11.25 1.02 0.89
CA SER A 73 12.21 0.09 0.32
C SER A 73 11.65 -0.62 -0.90
N VAL A 74 10.44 -1.18 -0.81
CA VAL A 74 9.82 -1.91 -1.91
C VAL A 74 9.56 -1.00 -3.10
N LEU A 75 9.14 0.25 -2.89
CA LEU A 75 9.05 1.25 -3.95
C LEU A 75 10.40 1.50 -4.62
N SER A 76 11.49 1.59 -3.86
CA SER A 76 12.84 1.73 -4.44
C SER A 76 13.19 0.57 -5.36
N GLU A 77 13.00 -0.67 -4.88
CA GLU A 77 13.31 -1.89 -5.65
C GLU A 77 12.42 -2.01 -6.88
N ALA A 78 11.10 -1.89 -6.71
CA ALA A 78 10.13 -2.07 -7.78
C ALA A 78 10.20 -0.99 -8.86
N SER A 79 10.58 0.24 -8.52
CA SER A 79 10.73 1.33 -9.50
C SER A 79 12.13 1.41 -10.11
N SER A 80 13.11 0.66 -9.57
CA SER A 80 14.54 0.85 -9.85
C SER A 80 15.00 2.32 -9.71
N ASN A 81 14.27 3.12 -8.92
CA ASN A 81 14.48 4.54 -8.79
C ASN A 81 14.94 4.89 -7.37
N LEU A 82 16.18 5.39 -7.28
CA LEU A 82 16.84 5.75 -6.03
C LEU A 82 16.59 7.21 -5.59
N THR A 83 15.75 7.99 -6.29
CA THR A 83 15.47 9.39 -5.91
C THR A 83 14.83 9.46 -4.51
N HIS A 84 15.10 10.52 -3.76
CA HIS A 84 14.50 10.71 -2.43
C HIS A 84 13.00 11.07 -2.47
N LYS A 85 12.39 11.13 -3.66
CA LYS A 85 11.03 11.62 -3.88
C LYS A 85 10.09 10.43 -4.08
N PRO A 86 9.35 10.00 -3.05
CA PRO A 86 8.56 8.78 -3.13
C PRO A 86 7.40 8.89 -4.14
N LEU A 87 6.89 10.10 -4.40
CA LEU A 87 5.88 10.32 -5.45
C LEU A 87 6.38 9.98 -6.86
N GLU A 88 7.67 10.21 -7.17
CA GLU A 88 8.23 9.84 -8.47
C GLU A 88 8.29 8.32 -8.62
N ARG A 89 8.63 7.60 -7.55
CA ARG A 89 8.62 6.13 -7.54
C ARG A 89 7.19 5.58 -7.71
N CYS A 90 6.21 6.16 -7.01
CA CYS A 90 4.81 5.77 -7.17
C CYS A 90 4.29 5.97 -8.60
N LYS A 91 4.71 7.04 -9.29
CA LYS A 91 4.35 7.28 -10.69
C LYS A 91 4.88 6.18 -11.60
N ILE A 92 6.16 5.80 -11.45
CA ILE A 92 6.74 4.67 -12.21
C ILE A 92 5.94 3.38 -12.02
N ILE A 93 5.46 3.10 -10.80
CA ILE A 93 4.61 1.93 -10.56
C ILE A 93 3.25 2.06 -11.27
N LEU A 94 2.65 3.26 -11.30
CA LEU A 94 1.39 3.49 -12.02
C LEU A 94 1.56 3.43 -13.55
N ASP A 95 2.68 3.91 -14.07
CA ASP A 95 2.98 3.90 -15.52
C ASP A 95 3.07 2.46 -16.04
N LYS A 96 3.58 1.51 -15.24
CA LYS A 96 3.56 0.07 -15.54
C LYS A 96 2.17 -0.52 -15.77
N ILE A 97 1.13 0.14 -15.24
CA ILE A 97 -0.27 -0.25 -15.47
C ILE A 97 -0.80 0.40 -16.75
N ALA A 98 -0.44 1.65 -17.00
CA ALA A 98 -0.92 2.44 -18.13
C ALA A 98 -0.37 1.97 -19.49
N GLU A 99 0.80 1.32 -19.50
CA GLU A 99 1.46 0.77 -20.69
C GLU A 99 0.90 -0.59 -21.16
N LYS A 100 -0.16 -1.13 -20.53
CA LYS A 100 -0.74 -2.44 -20.88
C LYS A 100 -1.76 -2.34 -22.02
N ASP A 101 -1.54 -3.11 -23.09
CA ASP A 101 -2.27 -3.03 -24.36
C ASP A 101 -3.40 -4.10 -24.56
N ALA A 102 -3.72 -4.99 -23.60
CA ALA A 102 -4.65 -6.11 -23.89
C ALA A 102 -5.60 -6.57 -22.74
N LEU A 103 -6.81 -6.01 -22.78
CA LEU A 103 -8.18 -6.58 -22.83
C LEU A 103 -8.66 -7.90 -22.14
N ASP A 104 -8.22 -8.44 -20.98
CA ASP A 104 -8.85 -9.66 -20.36
C ASP A 104 -9.45 -9.53 -18.92
N SER A 105 -10.03 -10.62 -18.37
CA SER A 105 -10.68 -10.61 -17.04
C SER A 105 -9.75 -10.25 -15.85
N GLU A 106 -8.43 -10.34 -15.99
CA GLU A 106 -7.46 -9.84 -15.02
C GLU A 106 -7.40 -8.30 -15.00
N GLU A 107 -7.93 -7.63 -16.01
CA GLU A 107 -7.91 -6.17 -16.12
C GLU A 107 -8.78 -5.46 -15.10
N TYR A 108 -9.95 -6.01 -14.78
CA TYR A 108 -10.77 -5.43 -13.73
C TYR A 108 -10.03 -5.44 -12.39
N ALA A 109 -9.21 -6.47 -12.17
CA ALA A 109 -8.34 -6.56 -10.99
C ALA A 109 -7.20 -5.54 -11.05
N ILE A 110 -6.55 -5.40 -12.20
CA ILE A 110 -5.46 -4.46 -12.43
C ILE A 110 -5.93 -3.01 -12.31
N ILE A 111 -7.07 -2.66 -12.91
CA ILE A 111 -7.68 -1.33 -12.84
C ILE A 111 -8.11 -1.02 -11.41
N THR A 112 -8.79 -1.97 -10.74
CA THR A 112 -9.18 -1.78 -9.32
C THR A 112 -7.96 -1.61 -8.43
N LEU A 113 -6.90 -2.37 -8.69
CA LEU A 113 -5.64 -2.25 -7.97
C LEU A 113 -4.98 -0.90 -8.24
N GLY A 114 -4.94 -0.44 -9.49
CA GLY A 114 -4.43 0.87 -9.89
C GLY A 114 -5.20 2.02 -9.23
N LEU A 115 -6.53 1.96 -9.22
CA LEU A 115 -7.39 2.98 -8.58
C LEU A 115 -7.17 3.04 -7.06
N THR A 116 -7.10 1.88 -6.40
CA THR A 116 -6.83 1.83 -4.95
C THR A 116 -5.41 2.27 -4.62
N PHE A 117 -4.43 1.95 -5.46
CA PHE A 117 -3.06 2.43 -5.37
C PHE A 117 -3.01 3.96 -5.49
N GLN A 118 -3.61 4.52 -6.54
CA GLN A 118 -3.67 5.96 -6.80
C GLN A 118 -4.29 6.71 -5.61
N ALA A 119 -5.40 6.20 -5.06
CA ALA A 119 -6.03 6.80 -3.88
C ALA A 119 -5.11 6.87 -2.65
N VAL A 120 -4.25 5.85 -2.46
CA VAL A 120 -3.23 5.86 -1.39
C VAL A 120 -2.11 6.84 -1.73
N VAL A 121 -1.67 6.94 -2.98
CA VAL A 121 -0.65 7.91 -3.42
C VAL A 121 -1.11 9.35 -3.18
N ASP A 122 -2.32 9.69 -3.62
CA ASP A 122 -2.90 11.05 -3.54
C ASP A 122 -3.08 11.55 -2.10
N THR A 123 -3.14 10.62 -1.15
CA THR A 123 -3.31 10.92 0.28
C THR A 123 -2.01 10.75 1.07
N SER A 124 -1.46 9.54 1.08
CA SER A 124 -0.34 9.14 1.94
C SER A 124 0.99 9.73 1.47
N PHE A 125 1.20 9.91 0.17
CA PHE A 125 2.48 10.37 -0.36
C PHE A 125 2.50 11.84 -0.76
N LYS A 126 1.36 12.54 -0.66
CA LYS A 126 1.29 13.99 -0.87
C LYS A 126 2.18 14.73 0.13
N THR A 127 3.05 15.59 -0.37
CA THR A 127 3.82 16.51 0.47
C THR A 127 2.90 17.62 0.97
N ILE A 128 2.71 17.69 2.29
CA ILE A 128 1.90 18.73 2.96
C ILE A 128 2.82 19.48 3.92
N PRO A 129 2.92 20.82 3.83
CA PRO A 129 3.75 21.64 4.71
C PRO A 129 3.42 21.41 6.19
N PHE A 130 4.45 21.43 7.05
CA PHE A 130 4.25 21.31 8.51
C PHE A 130 3.69 22.58 9.15
N SER A 131 3.62 23.69 8.41
CA SER A 131 2.93 24.93 8.81
C SER A 131 1.42 24.82 8.70
N GLU A 132 0.89 23.82 8.00
CA GLU A 132 -0.54 23.56 7.87
C GLU A 132 -1.06 22.69 9.02
N SER A 133 -2.38 22.55 9.12
CA SER A 133 -3.03 21.63 10.06
C SER A 133 -2.74 20.16 9.72
N GLU A 134 -2.65 19.29 10.73
CA GLU A 134 -2.45 17.85 10.52
C GLU A 134 -3.50 17.26 9.55
N PRO A 135 -3.08 16.59 8.47
CA PRO A 135 -3.99 16.05 7.46
C PRO A 135 -5.04 15.10 8.03
N LYS A 136 -6.26 15.10 7.48
CA LYS A 136 -7.35 14.21 7.93
C LYS A 136 -7.04 12.73 7.70
N TYR A 137 -6.31 12.41 6.64
CA TYR A 137 -5.90 11.08 6.21
C TYR A 137 -4.50 10.71 6.74
N LEU A 138 -4.11 9.45 6.53
CA LEU A 138 -2.76 8.98 6.77
C LEU A 138 -1.80 9.74 5.82
N ASN A 139 -0.75 10.36 6.36
CA ASN A 139 0.23 11.06 5.55
C ASN A 139 1.65 10.66 5.97
N ARG A 140 2.39 10.05 5.04
CA ARG A 140 3.74 9.53 5.22
C ARG A 140 4.69 10.57 5.76
N ASN A 141 4.73 11.76 5.14
CA ASN A 141 5.65 12.83 5.53
C ASN A 141 5.41 13.25 6.99
N TRP A 142 4.16 13.49 7.36
CA TRP A 142 3.80 13.83 8.73
C TRP A 142 4.11 12.72 9.75
N ILE A 143 3.92 11.46 9.38
CA ILE A 143 4.18 10.31 10.27
C ILE A 143 5.68 10.10 10.47
N MET A 144 6.46 10.02 9.39
CA MET A 144 7.90 9.72 9.44
C MET A 144 8.71 10.85 10.07
N HIS A 145 8.22 12.09 10.03
CA HIS A 145 8.84 13.23 10.71
C HIS A 145 8.29 13.46 12.13
N GLY A 146 7.52 12.53 12.70
CA GLY A 146 7.02 12.61 14.07
C GLY A 146 6.03 13.75 14.32
N ARG A 147 5.43 14.30 13.26
CA ARG A 147 4.48 15.42 13.34
C ARG A 147 3.04 14.97 13.53
N SER A 148 2.73 13.73 13.13
CA SER A 148 1.38 13.18 13.28
C SER A 148 1.08 12.84 14.75
N LYS A 149 0.01 13.41 15.30
CA LYS A 149 -0.47 13.12 16.68
C LYS A 149 -1.63 12.14 16.69
N LYS A 150 -2.14 11.77 15.52
CA LYS A 150 -3.27 10.85 15.38
C LYS A 150 -2.95 9.43 15.82
N LYS A 151 -3.84 8.87 16.66
CA LYS A 151 -3.90 7.44 16.94
C LYS A 151 -4.16 6.67 15.65
N LYS A 152 -3.28 5.72 15.33
CA LYS A 152 -3.44 4.82 14.19
C LYS A 152 -4.36 3.66 14.53
N THR A 153 -5.08 3.21 13.52
CA THR A 153 -6.07 2.15 13.62
C THR A 153 -5.62 0.93 12.84
N ARG A 154 -6.25 -0.22 13.11
CA ARG A 154 -6.06 -1.43 12.31
C ARG A 154 -6.31 -1.19 10.82
N LEU A 155 -7.32 -0.38 10.50
CA LEU A 155 -7.67 -0.05 9.13
C LEU A 155 -6.56 0.73 8.42
N ASP A 156 -5.84 1.60 9.13
CA ASP A 156 -4.68 2.30 8.57
C ASP A 156 -3.57 1.31 8.19
N CYS A 157 -3.30 0.32 9.05
CA CYS A 157 -2.36 -0.76 8.73
C CYS A 157 -2.81 -1.58 7.51
N ILE A 158 -4.09 -1.96 7.42
CA ILE A 158 -4.61 -2.74 6.29
C ILE A 158 -4.45 -1.99 4.97
N LYS A 159 -4.69 -0.68 4.95
CA LYS A 159 -4.46 0.14 3.75
C LYS A 159 -3.00 0.09 3.31
N LEU A 160 -2.07 0.17 4.25
CA LEU A 160 -0.64 0.07 3.95
C LEU A 160 -0.24 -1.34 3.48
N ILE A 161 -0.78 -2.40 4.09
CA ILE A 161 -0.56 -3.79 3.67
C ILE A 161 -1.04 -3.99 2.23
N ASN A 162 -2.25 -3.52 1.91
CA ASN A 162 -2.81 -3.61 0.57
C ASN A 162 -2.01 -2.78 -0.43
N PHE A 163 -1.54 -1.59 -0.04
CA PHE A 163 -0.67 -0.77 -0.88
C PHE A 163 0.66 -1.47 -1.17
N LEU A 164 1.31 -2.02 -0.13
CA LEU A 164 2.55 -2.79 -0.26
C LEU A 164 2.38 -3.96 -1.25
N TYR A 165 1.32 -4.73 -1.09
CA TYR A 165 1.00 -5.83 -1.99
C TYR A 165 0.68 -5.35 -3.41
N GLY A 166 0.01 -4.20 -3.54
CA GLY A 166 -0.24 -3.59 -4.84
C GLY A 166 1.05 -3.27 -5.59
N ILE A 167 2.07 -2.72 -4.93
CA ILE A 167 3.38 -2.48 -5.56
C ILE A 167 3.95 -3.79 -6.13
N ILE A 168 3.97 -4.85 -5.31
CA ILE A 168 4.53 -6.15 -5.70
C ILE A 168 3.75 -6.73 -6.88
N LEU A 169 2.43 -6.76 -6.79
CA LEU A 169 1.58 -7.38 -7.81
C LEU A 169 1.66 -6.63 -9.15
N ILE A 170 1.64 -5.29 -9.13
CA ILE A 170 1.79 -4.48 -10.36
C ILE A 170 3.12 -4.80 -11.04
N ASP A 171 4.20 -4.88 -10.26
CA ASP A 171 5.53 -5.14 -10.78
C ASP A 171 5.73 -6.59 -11.27
N GLU A 172 5.14 -7.58 -10.60
CA GLU A 172 5.10 -8.97 -11.09
C GLU A 172 4.35 -9.06 -12.43
N LEU A 173 3.20 -8.40 -12.52
CA LEU A 173 2.37 -8.38 -13.74
C LEU A 173 3.09 -7.69 -14.90
N SER A 174 3.81 -6.59 -14.66
CA SER A 174 4.60 -5.94 -15.72
C SER A 174 5.77 -6.81 -16.20
N ARG A 175 6.33 -7.65 -15.32
CA ARG A 175 7.46 -8.53 -15.68
C ARG A 175 7.05 -9.78 -16.45
N LYS A 176 5.88 -10.36 -16.15
CA LYS A 176 5.36 -11.54 -16.86
C LYS A 176 5.06 -11.29 -18.34
N GLU A 177 4.76 -10.05 -18.71
CA GLU A 177 4.43 -9.67 -20.09
C GLU A 177 5.68 -9.27 -20.91
N ALA A 178 6.80 -8.99 -20.25
CA ALA A 178 8.06 -8.61 -20.90
C ALA A 178 8.95 -9.81 -21.28
N GLY A 179 8.57 -11.03 -20.90
CA GLY A 179 9.29 -12.28 -21.19
C GLY A 179 8.48 -13.19 -22.09
#